data_AF-A0A946QU24-F1
#
_entry.id   AF-A0A946QU24-F1
#
_cell.length_a   1.000
_cell.length_b   1.000
_cell.length_c   1.000
_cell.angle_alpha   90.00
_cell.angle_beta   90.00
_cell.angle_gamma   90.00
#
_symmetry.space_group_name_H-M   'P 1'
#
loop_
_entity.id
_entity.type
_entity.pdbx_description
1 polymer ?
#
loop_
_entity_poly.entity_id
_entity_poly.type
_entity_poly.pdbx_seq_one_letter_code
_entity_poly.pdbx_strand_id
1 'polypeptide(L)' 'MRNLITKSKQEFITKTSLWDAFISYLENIYFPGAAESLDTKLIAFEYENFVSTYS' A
#
# COMPACT_ATOMS: atom_id res chain seq x y z
N MET A 1 -19.06 -28.84 -12.28
CA MET A 1 -18.05 -28.28 -11.36
C MET A 1 -17.06 -27.50 -12.20
N ARG A 2 -17.07 -26.16 -12.17
CA ARG A 2 -16.13 -25.34 -12.95
C ARG A 2 -14.99 -24.90 -12.03
N ASN A 3 -13.83 -25.48 -12.30
CA ASN A 3 -12.56 -25.18 -11.68
C ASN A 3 -12.04 -23.84 -12.23
N LEU A 4 -12.34 -22.72 -11.56
CA LEU A 4 -11.65 -21.45 -11.82
C LEU A 4 -10.43 -21.35 -10.90
N ILE A 5 -9.32 -21.84 -11.42
CA ILE A 5 -8.00 -21.43 -10.95
C ILE A 5 -7.80 -20.01 -11.47
N THR A 6 -8.19 -18.99 -10.70
CA THR A 6 -7.62 -17.65 -10.88
C THR A 6 -6.38 -17.56 -10.01
N LYS A 7 -5.35 -18.31 -10.41
CA LYS A 7 -3.97 -17.90 -10.16
C LYS A 7 -3.79 -16.56 -10.86
N SER A 8 -3.33 -15.56 -10.10
CA SER A 8 -2.49 -14.41 -10.53
C SER A 8 -2.72 -13.17 -9.65
N LYS A 9 -2.82 -13.33 -8.32
CA LYS A 9 -2.49 -12.25 -7.37
C LYS A 9 -1.04 -12.38 -6.84
N GLN A 10 -0.18 -13.12 -7.54
CA GLN A 10 1.15 -13.49 -7.03
C GLN A 10 2.32 -12.95 -7.87
N GLU A 11 2.08 -12.26 -9.01
CA GLU A 11 3.16 -11.81 -9.90
C GLU A 11 3.24 -10.29 -10.09
N PHE A 12 2.64 -9.49 -9.20
CA PHE A 12 2.87 -8.04 -9.14
C PHE A 12 3.91 -7.68 -8.07
N ILE A 13 4.90 -8.54 -7.84
CA ILE A 13 6.09 -8.22 -7.04
C ILE A 13 7.08 -7.45 -7.95
N THR A 14 6.57 -6.44 -8.65
CA THR A 14 7.32 -5.62 -9.60
C THR A 14 7.91 -4.44 -8.83
N LYS A 15 9.05 -4.64 -8.14
CA LYS A 15 9.90 -3.55 -7.60
C LYS A 15 9.12 -2.30 -7.17
N THR A 16 8.08 -2.47 -6.37
CA THR A 16 7.29 -1.36 -5.91
C THR A 16 8.19 -0.59 -4.95
N SER A 17 8.52 0.66 -5.29
CA SER A 17 9.36 1.48 -4.42
C SER A 17 8.72 1.52 -3.03
N LEU A 18 9.53 1.56 -1.97
CA LEU A 18 9.00 1.61 -0.59
C LEU A 18 7.99 2.76 -0.43
N TRP A 19 8.23 3.86 -1.15
CA TRP A 19 7.28 4.97 -1.25
C TRP A 19 5.96 4.57 -1.93
N ASP A 20 5.99 3.87 -3.07
CA ASP A 20 4.79 3.46 -3.79
C ASP A 20 3.95 2.44 -2.98
N ALA A 21 4.62 1.54 -2.25
CA ALA A 21 3.98 0.64 -1.29
C ALA A 21 3.32 1.39 -0.13
N PHE A 22 3.97 2.46 0.37
CA PHE A 22 3.41 3.33 1.40
C PHE A 22 2.21 4.14 0.89
N ILE A 23 2.26 4.68 -0.32
CA ILE A 23 1.13 5.37 -0.95
C ILE A 23 -0.06 4.41 -1.08
N SER A 24 0.18 3.21 -1.62
CA SER A 24 -0.86 2.16 -1.72
C SER A 24 -1.44 1.78 -0.36
N TYR A 25 -0.61 1.73 0.69
CA TYR A 25 -1.06 1.50 2.07
C TYR A 25 -1.99 2.61 2.56
N LEU A 26 -1.59 3.87 2.39
CA LEU A 26 -2.42 5.02 2.78
C LEU A 26 -3.75 5.04 2.02
N GLU A 27 -3.72 4.78 0.72
CA GLU A 27 -4.93 4.78 -0.10
C GLU A 27 -5.90 3.64 0.26
N ASN A 28 -5.35 2.50 0.72
CA ASN A 28 -6.13 1.36 1.17
C ASN A 28 -6.71 1.54 2.59
N ILE A 29 -6.03 2.25 3.48
CA ILE A 29 -6.52 2.52 4.85
C ILE A 29 -7.51 3.68 4.90
N TYR A 30 -7.21 4.75 4.18
CA TYR A 30 -7.98 5.99 4.26
C TYR A 30 -8.94 6.12 3.08
N PHE A 31 -8.42 6.49 1.91
CA PHE A 31 -9.18 6.67 0.67
C PHE A 31 -8.21 6.88 -0.51
N PRO A 32 -8.61 6.61 -1.76
CA PRO A 32 -7.79 6.91 -2.94
C PRO A 32 -7.45 8.41 -3.01
N GLY A 33 -6.16 8.73 -3.19
CA GLY A 33 -5.63 10.10 -3.11
C GLY A 33 -5.32 10.61 -1.69
N ALA A 34 -5.38 9.75 -0.67
CA ALA A 34 -5.08 10.12 0.71
C ALA A 34 -3.68 10.72 0.86
N ALA A 35 -2.68 10.19 0.15
CA ALA A 35 -1.32 10.72 0.24
C ALA A 35 -1.16 12.20 -0.17
N GLU A 36 -2.09 12.73 -0.98
CA GLU A 36 -2.09 14.13 -1.40
C GLU A 36 -3.02 15.01 -0.54
N SER A 37 -3.98 14.40 0.14
CA SER A 37 -5.02 15.11 0.92
C SER A 37 -4.78 15.09 2.42
N LEU A 38 -4.02 14.12 2.95
CA LEU A 38 -3.73 13.99 4.37
C LEU A 38 -2.69 15.02 4.81
N ASP A 39 -2.80 15.45 6.07
CA ASP A 39 -1.84 16.36 6.68
C ASP A 39 -0.45 15.74 6.74
N THR A 40 0.59 16.51 6.44
CA THR A 40 1.98 16.04 6.41
C THR A 40 2.41 15.40 7.73
N LYS A 41 1.90 15.85 8.87
CA LYS A 41 2.19 15.25 10.18
C LYS A 41 1.61 13.85 10.31
N LEU A 42 0.40 13.63 9.78
CA LEU A 42 -0.25 12.33 9.77
C LEU A 42 0.49 11.38 8.81
N ILE A 43 0.87 11.86 7.63
CA ILE A 43 1.66 11.07 6.68
C ILE A 43 2.99 10.64 7.30
N ALA A 44 3.69 11.52 8.02
CA ALA A 44 4.93 11.17 8.71
C ALA A 44 4.72 10.08 9.78
N PHE A 45 3.68 10.22 10.61
CA PHE A 45 3.33 9.22 11.62
C PHE A 45 3.01 7.85 10.99
N GLU A 46 2.20 7.84 9.93
CA GLU A 46 1.87 6.60 9.22
C GLU A 46 3.09 5.98 8.54
N TYR A 47 4.01 6.81 8.04
CA TYR A 47 5.25 6.32 7.43
C TYR A 47 6.15 5.64 8.48
N GLU A 48 6.29 6.22 9.67
CA GLU A 48 7.03 5.59 10.77
C GLU A 48 6.41 4.25 11.17
N ASN A 49 5.09 4.19 11.27
CA ASN A 49 4.36 2.96 11.59
C ASN A 49 4.48 1.90 10.47
N PHE A 50 4.42 2.35 9.21
CA PHE A 50 4.60 1.52 8.04
C PHE A 50 6.01 0.92 7.98
N VAL A 51 7.06 1.73 8.15
CA VAL A 51 8.45 1.25 8.16
C VAL A 51 8.70 0.28 9.31
N SER A 52 8.08 0.50 10.48
CA SER A 52 8.19 -0.42 11.62
C SER A 52 7.54 -1.78 11.37
N THR A 53 6.55 -1.88 10.48
CA THR A 53 5.82 -3.12 10.16
C THR A 53 6.28 -3.79 8.87
N TYR A 54 6.98 -3.05 8.00
CA TYR A 54 7.52 -3.51 6.72
C TYR A 54 8.91 -4.15 6.84
N SER A 55 9.53 -4.09 8.02
CA SER A 55 10.90 -4.55 8.29
C SER A 55 11.03 -6.02 8.67
#